data_AF-A0A9R1V147-F1
#
_entry.id   AF-A0A9R1V147-F1
#
_cell.length_a   1.000
_cell.length_b   1.000
_cell.length_c   1.000
_cell.angle_alpha   90.00
_cell.angle_beta   90.00
_cell.angle_gamma   90.00
#
_symmetry.space_group_name_H-M   'P 1'
#
loop_
_entity.id
_entity.type
_entity.pdbx_description
1 polymer ?
#
loop_
_entity_poly.entity_id
_entity_poly.type
_entity_poly.pdbx_seq_one_letter_code
_entity_poly.pdbx_strand_id
1 'polypeptide(L)'
;MQEDIEEVVPAEAETQGRHDTATINIGTNDNQTENMIPVTIDEYEKLHKATVKGDWYKAESIIRNKKHAVELEMSKDGSTILHLAVGIGHNEFVENLLWYIKDGDLCKRRSSDGSTALHIAAIVGNRYAAHLLVDKDKSLLLIKDHKGNEALHKAYENMHLDTLVYLFKASGTVAITTRCLFLHG
;
A
#
# COMPACT_ATOMS: atom_id res chain seq x y z
N MET A 1 -35.76 35.35 -34.05
CA MET A 1 -34.64 35.18 -33.12
C MET A 1 -35.24 34.56 -31.87
N GLN A 2 -34.87 33.30 -31.60
CA GLN A 2 -35.22 32.43 -30.46
C GLN A 2 -35.70 33.20 -29.21
N GLU A 3 -36.91 32.99 -28.68
CA GLU A 3 -37.44 31.83 -27.91
C GLU A 3 -36.80 31.68 -26.52
N ASP A 4 -37.51 32.26 -25.53
CA ASP A 4 -37.43 31.98 -24.10
C ASP A 4 -37.95 30.56 -23.82
N ILE A 5 -37.24 29.78 -22.99
CA ILE A 5 -37.73 28.50 -22.46
C ILE A 5 -37.49 28.44 -20.96
N GLU A 6 -38.57 28.16 -20.24
CA GLU A 6 -38.75 27.97 -18.81
C GLU A 6 -37.99 26.77 -18.22
N GLU A 7 -37.61 26.94 -16.95
CA GLU A 7 -37.62 26.00 -15.82
C GLU A 7 -37.83 24.50 -16.07
N VAL A 8 -36.89 23.67 -15.57
CA VAL A 8 -37.23 22.34 -15.01
C VAL A 8 -36.22 21.92 -13.91
N VAL A 9 -36.64 21.94 -12.64
CA VAL A 9 -36.21 20.96 -11.62
C VAL A 9 -37.06 19.70 -11.78
N PRO A 10 -36.50 18.47 -11.75
CA PRO A 10 -36.66 17.62 -10.56
C PRO A 10 -35.45 16.64 -10.45
N ALA A 11 -35.34 15.63 -9.60
CA ALA A 11 -36.25 14.94 -8.70
C ALA A 11 -35.40 14.32 -7.58
N GLU A 12 -35.98 14.27 -6.38
CA GLU A 12 -35.62 13.34 -5.33
C GLU A 12 -35.68 11.90 -5.86
N ALA A 13 -34.68 11.09 -5.52
CA ALA A 13 -34.78 9.64 -5.59
C ALA A 13 -34.41 9.10 -4.21
N GLU A 14 -35.40 9.14 -3.30
CA GLU A 14 -35.49 8.17 -2.22
C GLU A 14 -35.49 6.76 -2.84
N THR A 15 -34.46 5.97 -2.56
CA THR A 15 -34.56 4.51 -2.68
C THR A 15 -34.51 3.94 -1.28
N GLN A 16 -35.66 3.99 -0.62
CA GLN A 16 -35.97 3.11 0.50
C GLN A 16 -36.02 1.67 -0.03
N GLY A 17 -35.21 0.80 0.57
CA GLY A 17 -35.35 -0.65 0.46
C GLY A 17 -34.26 -1.34 -0.35
N ARG A 18 -33.23 -1.83 0.35
CA ARG A 18 -33.10 -3.25 0.72
C ARG A 18 -31.80 -3.40 1.51
N HIS A 19 -31.91 -3.87 2.76
CA HIS A 19 -30.76 -4.43 3.46
C HIS A 19 -30.42 -5.78 2.82
N ASP A 20 -29.87 -5.74 1.60
CA ASP A 20 -29.21 -6.89 1.03
C ASP A 20 -27.77 -6.80 1.52
N THR A 21 -27.49 -7.55 2.59
CA THR A 21 -26.13 -7.87 3.02
C THR A 21 -25.39 -8.44 1.81
N ALA A 22 -24.64 -7.59 1.12
CA ALA A 22 -23.77 -8.02 0.05
C ALA A 22 -22.58 -8.74 0.68
N THR A 23 -22.76 -10.04 0.88
CA THR A 23 -21.66 -10.99 1.05
C THR A 23 -20.75 -10.80 -0.15
N ILE A 24 -19.60 -10.16 0.03
CA ILE A 24 -18.56 -10.17 -0.99
C ILE A 24 -18.04 -11.61 -1.00
N ASN A 25 -18.49 -12.39 -1.97
CA ASN A 25 -17.99 -13.72 -2.23
C ASN A 25 -16.56 -13.61 -2.75
N ILE A 26 -15.60 -13.52 -1.84
CA ILE A 26 -14.19 -13.74 -2.14
C ILE A 26 -14.07 -15.25 -2.29
N GLY A 27 -14.08 -15.72 -3.53
CA GLY A 27 -13.87 -17.13 -3.83
C GLY A 27 -12.48 -17.55 -3.38
N THR A 28 -12.37 -18.02 -2.15
CA THR A 28 -11.31 -18.91 -1.69
C THR A 28 -11.98 -20.00 -0.87
N ASN A 29 -11.92 -21.21 -1.41
CA ASN A 29 -12.39 -22.42 -0.75
C ASN A 29 -11.80 -22.56 0.66
N ASP A 30 -12.70 -22.92 1.57
CA ASP A 30 -12.52 -23.72 2.78
C ASP A 30 -11.75 -23.12 3.99
N ASN A 31 -12.55 -22.69 4.97
CA ASN A 31 -12.41 -22.99 6.42
C ASN A 31 -11.39 -22.24 7.30
N GLN A 32 -11.26 -20.91 7.17
CA GLN A 32 -10.65 -20.09 8.23
C GLN A 32 -11.36 -18.72 8.37
N THR A 33 -12.63 -18.71 8.76
CA THR A 33 -13.30 -17.49 9.25
C THR A 33 -13.52 -17.59 10.75
N GLU A 34 -12.46 -17.44 11.55
CA GLU A 34 -12.62 -17.11 12.96
C GLU A 34 -11.71 -15.93 13.33
N ASN A 35 -12.36 -14.84 13.69
CA ASN A 35 -11.85 -13.68 14.43
C ASN A 35 -10.97 -12.68 13.67
N MET A 36 -11.60 -11.79 12.91
CA MET A 36 -11.12 -10.39 12.85
C MET A 36 -12.29 -9.40 12.78
N ILE A 37 -12.22 -8.41 13.65
CA ILE A 37 -13.27 -7.48 14.05
C ILE A 37 -13.70 -6.60 12.86
N PRO A 38 -15.01 -6.36 12.62
CA PRO A 38 -15.45 -5.68 11.41
C PRO A 38 -15.11 -4.18 11.47
N VAL A 39 -14.09 -3.78 10.71
CA VAL A 39 -14.04 -2.42 10.16
C VAL A 39 -15.19 -2.32 9.16
N THR A 40 -16.01 -1.26 9.24
CA THR A 40 -17.17 -1.19 8.36
C THR A 40 -16.69 -0.98 6.92
N ILE A 41 -17.32 -1.65 5.95
CA ILE A 41 -16.94 -1.60 4.52
C ILE A 41 -16.80 -0.16 4.02
N ASP A 42 -17.65 0.74 4.54
CA ASP A 42 -17.66 2.18 4.25
C ASP A 42 -16.36 2.91 4.69
N GLU A 43 -15.80 2.58 5.85
CA GLU A 43 -14.56 3.22 6.32
C GLU A 43 -13.35 2.74 5.52
N TYR A 44 -13.33 1.46 5.15
CA TYR A 44 -12.33 0.88 4.28
C TYR A 44 -12.35 1.54 2.90
N GLU A 45 -13.54 1.71 2.31
CA GLU A 45 -13.71 2.38 1.04
C GLU A 45 -13.29 3.86 1.12
N LYS A 46 -13.63 4.53 2.22
CA LYS A 46 -13.19 5.91 2.50
C LYS A 46 -11.68 6.01 2.60
N LEU A 47 -11.02 5.08 3.29
CA LEU A 47 -9.58 5.03 3.42
C LEU A 47 -8.93 4.76 2.05
N HIS A 48 -9.44 3.79 1.28
CA HIS A 48 -8.97 3.51 -0.08
C HIS A 48 -9.08 4.74 -0.98
N LYS A 49 -10.22 5.42 -0.96
CA LYS A 49 -10.43 6.65 -1.72
C LYS A 49 -9.49 7.78 -1.28
N ALA A 50 -9.20 7.91 0.02
CA ALA A 50 -8.24 8.89 0.52
C ALA A 50 -6.82 8.59 0.03
N THR A 51 -6.38 7.33 0.11
CA THR A 51 -5.07 6.88 -0.37
C THR A 51 -4.92 7.09 -1.88
N VAL A 52 -5.93 6.72 -2.67
CA VAL A 52 -5.89 6.93 -4.14
C VAL A 52 -5.78 8.41 -4.50
N LYS A 53 -6.43 9.27 -3.72
CA LYS A 53 -6.35 10.73 -3.90
C LYS A 53 -5.09 11.37 -3.31
N GLY A 54 -4.32 10.65 -2.49
CA GLY A 54 -3.18 11.21 -1.74
C GLY A 54 -3.58 12.11 -0.58
N ASP A 55 -4.83 12.03 -0.11
CA ASP A 55 -5.34 12.88 0.97
C ASP A 55 -4.94 12.29 2.33
N TRP A 56 -3.73 12.62 2.76
CA TRP A 56 -3.17 12.17 4.04
C TRP A 56 -4.06 12.55 5.22
N TYR A 57 -4.56 13.78 5.28
CA TYR A 57 -5.34 14.26 6.44
C TYR A 57 -6.62 13.43 6.67
N LYS A 58 -7.31 13.06 5.58
CA LYS A 58 -8.46 12.15 5.67
C LYS A 58 -8.04 10.75 6.10
N ALA A 59 -6.95 10.23 5.54
CA ALA A 59 -6.44 8.90 5.91
C ALA A 59 -6.00 8.86 7.39
N GLU A 60 -5.28 9.87 7.86
CA GLU A 60 -4.81 10.00 9.24
C GLU A 60 -5.97 10.01 10.22
N SER A 61 -7.04 10.77 9.94
CA SER A 61 -8.24 10.80 10.79
C SER A 61 -8.83 9.40 11.00
N ILE A 62 -8.87 8.59 9.94
CA ILE A 62 -9.37 7.21 9.98
C ILE A 62 -8.39 6.31 10.74
N ILE A 63 -7.09 6.39 10.43
CA ILE A 63 -6.03 5.58 11.05
C ILE A 63 -5.91 5.87 12.55
N ARG A 64 -6.09 7.13 12.97
CA ARG A 64 -6.06 7.54 14.37
C ARG A 64 -7.18 6.89 15.17
N ASN A 65 -8.36 6.78 14.58
CA ASN A 65 -9.50 6.13 15.22
C ASN A 65 -9.36 4.60 15.19
N LYS A 66 -8.66 4.03 14.20
CA LYS A 66 -8.49 2.58 14.02
C LYS A 66 -7.05 2.23 13.63
N LYS A 67 -6.19 2.03 14.63
CA LYS A 67 -4.76 1.71 14.40
C LYS A 67 -4.56 0.48 13.49
N HIS A 68 -5.42 -0.54 13.60
CA HIS A 68 -5.35 -1.76 12.78
C HIS A 68 -5.75 -1.55 11.31
N ALA A 69 -6.32 -0.39 10.94
CA ALA A 69 -6.75 -0.14 9.56
C ALA A 69 -5.58 -0.11 8.56
N VAL A 70 -4.36 0.22 9.02
CA VAL A 70 -3.17 0.24 8.15
C VAL A 70 -2.71 -1.15 7.72
N GLU A 71 -3.08 -2.19 8.47
CA GLU A 71 -2.71 -3.58 8.21
C GLU A 71 -3.69 -4.31 7.30
N LEU A 72 -4.83 -3.68 6.99
CA LEU A 72 -5.85 -4.27 6.15
C LEU A 72 -5.40 -4.33 4.70
N GLU A 73 -5.79 -5.41 4.05
CA GLU A 73 -5.62 -5.60 2.62
C GLU A 73 -6.61 -4.70 1.89
N MET A 74 -6.07 -3.69 1.19
CA MET A 74 -6.81 -2.61 0.53
C MET A 74 -7.18 -2.89 -0.93
N SER A 75 -6.76 -4.03 -1.46
CA SER A 75 -7.05 -4.44 -2.82
C SER A 75 -7.06 -5.97 -2.93
N LYS A 76 -7.64 -6.48 -4.02
CA LYS A 76 -7.82 -7.93 -4.29
C LYS A 76 -6.49 -8.68 -4.44
N ASP A 77 -5.42 -7.94 -4.69
CA ASP A 77 -4.06 -8.45 -4.71
C ASP A 77 -3.46 -8.55 -3.30
N GLY A 78 -4.17 -8.21 -2.22
CA GLY A 78 -3.61 -8.21 -0.86
C GLY A 78 -2.74 -6.99 -0.56
N SER A 79 -2.75 -5.97 -1.43
CA SER A 79 -1.97 -4.75 -1.23
C SER A 79 -2.51 -3.93 -0.06
N THR A 80 -1.66 -3.60 0.91
CA THR A 80 -2.00 -2.68 2.02
C THR A 80 -1.99 -1.22 1.58
N ILE A 81 -2.34 -0.31 2.50
CA ILE A 81 -2.31 1.14 2.27
C ILE A 81 -0.94 1.64 1.78
N LEU A 82 0.14 1.07 2.31
CA LEU A 82 1.50 1.44 1.95
C LEU A 82 1.85 1.00 0.52
N HIS A 83 1.42 -0.20 0.10
CA HIS A 83 1.63 -0.67 -1.28
C HIS A 83 0.94 0.26 -2.28
N LEU A 84 -0.31 0.64 -2.00
CA LEU A 84 -1.09 1.54 -2.86
C LEU A 84 -0.46 2.93 -2.95
N ALA A 85 -0.12 3.54 -1.81
CA ALA A 85 0.49 4.87 -1.80
C ALA A 85 1.80 4.93 -2.58
N VAL A 86 2.63 3.88 -2.46
CA VAL A 86 3.90 3.75 -3.20
C VAL A 86 3.66 3.53 -4.69
N GLY A 87 2.74 2.64 -5.05
CA GLY A 87 2.42 2.31 -6.44
C GLY A 87 1.81 3.47 -7.21
N ILE A 88 1.03 4.32 -6.53
CA ILE A 88 0.44 5.53 -7.14
C ILE A 88 1.46 6.67 -7.19
N GLY A 89 2.43 6.70 -6.28
CA GLY A 89 3.48 7.71 -6.24
C GLY A 89 3.23 8.87 -5.27
N HIS A 90 2.32 8.71 -4.30
CA HIS A 90 2.02 9.71 -3.28
C HIS A 90 3.10 9.72 -2.20
N ASN A 91 4.25 10.30 -2.52
CA ASN A 91 5.45 10.27 -1.70
C ASN A 91 5.28 10.94 -0.33
N GLU A 92 4.59 12.08 -0.27
CA GLU A 92 4.27 12.77 0.98
C GLU A 92 3.35 11.93 1.87
N PHE A 93 2.41 11.20 1.25
CA PHE A 93 1.54 10.26 1.97
C PHE A 93 2.37 9.11 2.55
N VAL A 94 3.29 8.55 1.77
CA VAL A 94 4.20 7.48 2.23
C VAL A 94 5.06 7.97 3.39
N GLU A 95 5.65 9.16 3.28
CA GLU A 95 6.48 9.76 4.32
C GLU A 95 5.71 9.93 5.64
N ASN A 96 4.53 10.55 5.57
CA ASN A 96 3.68 10.75 6.74
C ASN A 96 3.22 9.42 7.35
N LEU A 97 2.86 8.44 6.51
CA LEU A 97 2.47 7.11 6.96
C LEU A 97 3.62 6.39 7.68
N LEU A 98 4.84 6.45 7.13
CA LEU A 98 6.03 5.84 7.74
C LEU A 98 6.45 6.55 9.03
N TRP A 99 6.19 7.86 9.15
CA TRP A 99 6.40 8.60 10.39
C TRP A 99 5.37 8.22 11.47
N TYR A 100 4.11 8.11 11.08
CA TYR A 100 3.01 7.74 11.98
C TYR A 100 3.17 6.32 12.53
N ILE A 101 3.63 5.38 11.70
CA ILE A 101 3.79 3.98 12.09
C ILE A 101 5.13 3.79 12.80
N LYS A 102 5.06 3.55 14.12
CA LYS A 102 6.22 3.20 14.94
C LYS A 102 6.70 1.76 14.72
N ASP A 103 5.79 0.87 14.36
CA ASP A 103 6.05 -0.55 14.19
C ASP A 103 6.54 -0.82 12.75
N GLY A 104 7.83 -1.13 12.58
CA GLY A 104 8.44 -1.42 11.27
C GLY A 104 7.82 -2.61 10.52
N ASP A 105 6.95 -3.37 11.19
CA ASP A 105 6.29 -4.55 10.67
C ASP A 105 5.38 -4.26 9.47
N LEU A 106 4.77 -3.07 9.36
CA LEU A 106 3.94 -2.75 8.19
C LEU A 106 4.77 -2.77 6.90
N CYS A 107 6.03 -2.31 6.96
CA CYS A 107 6.90 -2.26 5.78
C CYS A 107 7.24 -3.66 5.26
N LYS A 108 7.21 -4.67 6.14
CA LYS A 108 7.48 -6.08 5.84
C LYS A 108 6.25 -6.84 5.37
N ARG A 109 5.05 -6.26 5.47
CA ARG A 109 3.83 -6.90 4.97
C ARG A 109 3.95 -7.13 3.48
N ARG A 110 3.42 -8.27 3.07
CA ARG A 110 3.52 -8.79 1.71
C ARG A 110 2.12 -8.78 1.10
N SER A 111 2.07 -8.37 -0.16
CA SER A 111 0.94 -8.57 -1.05
C SER A 111 0.80 -10.06 -1.41
N SER A 112 -0.25 -10.44 -2.15
CA SER A 112 -0.57 -11.84 -2.48
C SER A 112 0.49 -12.52 -3.35
N ASP A 113 1.27 -11.75 -4.10
CA ASP A 113 2.41 -12.22 -4.88
C ASP A 113 3.71 -12.28 -4.06
N GLY A 114 3.64 -11.96 -2.77
CA GLY A 114 4.77 -11.88 -1.86
C GLY A 114 5.55 -10.57 -1.92
N SER A 115 5.12 -9.61 -2.75
CA SER A 115 5.78 -8.31 -2.90
C SER A 115 5.59 -7.45 -1.66
N THR A 116 6.65 -6.80 -1.21
CA THR A 116 6.58 -5.72 -0.21
C THR A 116 6.40 -4.37 -0.90
N ALA A 117 6.11 -3.32 -0.13
CA ALA A 117 6.06 -1.95 -0.66
C ALA A 117 7.35 -1.55 -1.42
N LEU A 118 8.51 -2.09 -1.03
CA LEU A 118 9.78 -1.84 -1.72
C LEU A 118 9.84 -2.50 -3.10
N HIS A 119 9.23 -3.68 -3.28
CA HIS A 119 9.07 -4.30 -4.59
C HIS A 119 8.19 -3.44 -5.49
N ILE A 120 7.09 -2.90 -4.95
CA ILE A 120 6.21 -2.00 -5.71
C ILE A 120 6.97 -0.74 -6.13
N ALA A 121 7.73 -0.11 -5.23
CA ALA A 121 8.58 1.04 -5.55
C ALA A 121 9.55 0.73 -6.70
N ALA A 122 10.11 -0.48 -6.71
CA ALA A 122 11.00 -0.95 -7.77
C ALA A 122 10.28 -1.22 -9.09
N ILE A 123 9.06 -1.78 -9.05
CA ILE A 123 8.23 -2.06 -10.24
C ILE A 123 7.76 -0.77 -10.92
N VAL A 124 7.40 0.25 -10.15
CA VAL A 124 6.91 1.54 -10.70
C VAL A 124 8.03 2.57 -10.91
N GLY A 125 9.25 2.28 -10.46
CA GLY A 125 10.38 3.18 -10.56
C GLY A 125 10.36 4.35 -9.59
N ASN A 126 9.63 4.26 -8.49
CA ASN A 126 9.57 5.31 -7.47
C ASN A 126 10.80 5.27 -6.55
N ARG A 127 11.88 5.93 -6.99
CA ARG A 127 13.14 6.05 -6.22
C ARG A 127 12.95 6.71 -4.86
N TYR A 128 12.08 7.73 -4.77
CA TYR A 128 11.88 8.47 -3.52
C TYR A 128 11.21 7.60 -2.46
N ALA A 129 10.13 6.90 -2.81
CA ALA A 129 9.52 5.92 -1.92
C ALA A 129 10.50 4.79 -1.54
N ALA A 130 11.30 4.30 -2.49
CA ALA A 130 12.34 3.32 -2.18
C ALA A 130 13.36 3.85 -1.16
N HIS A 131 13.71 5.14 -1.23
CA HIS A 131 14.56 5.79 -0.24
C HIS A 131 13.93 5.78 1.15
N LEU A 132 12.70 6.28 1.27
CA LEU A 132 11.98 6.33 2.55
C LEU A 132 11.82 4.95 3.21
N LEU A 133 11.48 3.94 2.41
CA LEU A 133 11.29 2.57 2.90
C LEU A 133 12.60 1.95 3.42
N VAL A 134 13.70 2.13 2.68
CA VAL A 134 15.01 1.58 3.06
C VAL A 134 15.60 2.31 4.27
N ASP A 135 15.36 3.61 4.40
CA ASP A 135 15.76 4.39 5.58
C ASP A 135 15.00 3.92 6.83
N LYS A 136 13.71 3.60 6.68
CA LYS A 136 12.89 3.04 7.75
C LYS A 136 13.36 1.63 8.15
N ASP A 137 13.59 0.74 7.20
CA ASP A 137 14.08 -0.62 7.46
C ASP A 137 14.91 -1.19 6.29
N LYS A 138 16.21 -1.37 6.53
CA LYS A 138 17.14 -1.91 5.53
C LYS A 138 16.93 -3.40 5.25
N SER A 139 16.30 -4.15 6.14
CA SER A 139 16.03 -5.58 5.93
C SER A 139 15.11 -5.84 4.74
N LEU A 140 14.32 -4.85 4.33
CA LEU A 140 13.45 -4.91 3.15
C LEU A 140 14.20 -5.21 1.85
N LEU A 141 15.48 -4.83 1.77
CA LEU A 141 16.34 -5.07 0.60
C LEU A 141 16.55 -6.57 0.33
N LEU A 142 16.46 -7.41 1.37
CA LEU A 142 16.75 -8.84 1.30
C LEU A 142 15.49 -9.70 1.20
N ILE A 143 14.30 -9.10 1.31
CA ILE A 143 13.04 -9.83 1.22
C ILE A 143 12.79 -10.21 -0.23
N LYS A 144 12.42 -11.47 -0.45
CA LYS A 144 12.09 -12.02 -1.76
C LYS A 144 10.58 -12.18 -1.92
N ASP A 145 10.05 -11.85 -3.10
CA ASP A 145 8.68 -12.17 -3.50
C ASP A 145 8.47 -13.70 -3.68
N HIS A 146 7.28 -14.14 -4.09
CA HIS A 146 7.02 -15.58 -4.34
C HIS A 146 7.78 -16.14 -5.54
N LYS A 147 8.34 -15.29 -6.40
CA LYS A 147 9.21 -15.70 -7.51
C LYS A 147 10.69 -15.77 -7.11
N GLY A 148 11.02 -15.45 -5.86
CA GLY A 148 12.40 -15.43 -5.36
C GLY A 148 13.16 -14.15 -5.70
N ASN A 149 12.48 -13.12 -6.23
CA ASN A 149 13.07 -11.86 -6.64
C ASN A 149 13.06 -10.87 -5.46
N GLU A 150 14.19 -10.20 -5.22
CA GLU A 150 14.28 -9.02 -4.36
C GLU A 150 13.83 -7.76 -5.13
N ALA A 151 13.58 -6.66 -4.42
CA ALA A 151 13.22 -5.38 -5.04
C ALA A 151 14.23 -4.91 -6.11
N LEU A 152 15.53 -5.17 -5.92
CA LEU A 152 16.56 -4.85 -6.92
C LEU A 152 16.30 -5.54 -8.27
N HIS A 153 15.89 -6.82 -8.25
CA HIS A 153 15.58 -7.58 -9.46
C HIS A 153 14.39 -6.98 -10.19
N LYS A 154 13.35 -6.54 -9.46
CA LYS A 154 12.19 -5.86 -10.05
C LYS A 154 12.55 -4.54 -10.73
N ALA A 155 13.44 -3.75 -10.12
CA ALA A 155 13.89 -2.50 -10.73
C ALA A 155 14.66 -2.75 -12.04
N TYR A 156 15.43 -3.85 -12.10
CA TYR A 156 16.14 -4.28 -13.30
C TYR A 156 15.18 -4.76 -14.39
N GLU A 157 14.25 -5.66 -14.05
CA GLU A 157 13.24 -6.22 -14.98
C GLU A 157 12.38 -5.13 -15.63
N ASN A 158 12.05 -4.07 -14.88
CA ASN A 158 11.22 -2.95 -15.36
C ASN A 158 12.06 -1.77 -15.90
N MET A 159 13.38 -1.92 -16.03
CA MET A 159 14.30 -0.90 -16.57
C MET A 159 14.29 0.45 -15.83
N HIS A 160 13.97 0.45 -14.54
CA HIS A 160 13.96 1.66 -13.72
C HIS A 160 15.37 1.96 -13.17
N LEU A 161 16.24 2.46 -14.05
CA LEU A 161 17.68 2.64 -13.77
C LEU A 161 17.98 3.48 -12.53
N ASP A 162 17.26 4.58 -12.30
CA ASP A 162 17.50 5.43 -11.13
C ASP A 162 17.23 4.71 -9.81
N THR A 163 16.13 3.96 -9.77
CA THR A 163 15.74 3.13 -8.61
C THR A 163 16.67 1.93 -8.48
N LEU A 164 17.06 1.30 -9.59
CA LEU A 164 18.03 0.21 -9.62
C LEU A 164 19.38 0.64 -9.04
N VAL A 165 19.93 1.78 -9.50
CA VAL A 165 21.20 2.33 -9.01
C VAL A 165 21.12 2.65 -7.52
N TYR A 166 20.00 3.21 -7.06
CA TYR A 166 19.79 3.47 -5.65
C TYR A 166 19.79 2.17 -4.83
N LEU A 167 18.96 1.19 -5.22
CA LEU A 167 18.85 -0.10 -4.53
C LEU A 167 20.18 -0.87 -4.54
N PHE A 168 20.93 -0.82 -5.65
CA PHE A 168 22.25 -1.45 -5.76
C PHE A 168 23.24 -0.87 -4.74
N LYS A 169 23.29 0.47 -4.63
CA LYS A 169 24.13 1.16 -3.65
C LYS A 169 23.70 0.83 -2.21
N ALA A 170 22.39 0.79 -1.96
CA ALA A 170 21.84 0.46 -0.65
C ALA A 170 22.17 -1.00 -0.25
N SER A 171 22.02 -1.96 -1.16
CA SER A 171 22.35 -3.38 -0.92
C SER A 171 23.84 -3.62 -0.72
N GLY A 172 24.71 -2.91 -1.45
CA GLY A 172 26.17 -2.99 -1.25
C GLY A 172 26.61 -2.60 0.16
N THR A 173 25.89 -1.67 0.79
CA THR A 173 26.14 -1.28 2.20
C THR A 173 25.81 -2.42 3.17
N VAL A 174 24.73 -3.16 2.93
CA VAL A 174 24.31 -4.28 3.77
C VAL A 174 25.28 -5.46 3.67
N ALA A 175 25.80 -5.77 2.48
CA ALA A 175 26.73 -6.89 2.30
C ALA A 175 28.07 -6.71 3.06
N ILE A 176 28.53 -5.47 3.24
CA ILE A 176 29.78 -5.16 3.96
C ILE A 176 29.59 -5.31 5.47
N THR A 177 28.45 -4.86 6.01
CA THR A 177 28.17 -4.96 7.45
C THR A 177 27.97 -6.40 7.90
N THR A 178 27.30 -7.24 7.10
CA THR A 178 27.12 -8.67 7.45
C THR A 178 28.45 -9.43 7.43
N ARG A 179 29.36 -9.11 6.51
CA ARG A 179 30.70 -9.74 6.44
C ARG A 179 31.63 -9.36 7.59
N CYS A 180 31.52 -8.14 8.13
CA CYS A 180 32.35 -7.71 9.27
C CYS A 180 31.96 -8.39 10.59
N LEU A 181 30.69 -8.82 10.74
CA LEU A 181 30.21 -9.49 11.95
C LEU A 181 30.64 -10.97 12.07
N PHE A 182 31.17 -11.58 11.01
CA PHE A 182 31.64 -12.98 11.01
C PHE A 182 33.17 -13.13 11.06
N LEU A 183 33.95 -12.04 11.17
CA LEU A 183 35.43 -12.09 11.21
C LEU A 183 36.05 -11.92 12.61
N HIS A 184 35.24 -11.96 13.68
CA HIS A 184 35.72 -11.92 15.08
C HIS A 184 35.32 -13.16 15.90
N GLY A 185 35.18 -14.33 15.25
CA GLY A 185 34.94 -15.62 15.92
C GLY A 185 36.21 -16.44 16.05
#